data_AF-A0A143PH50-F1
#
_entry.id   AF-A0A143PH50-F1
#
_cell.length_a   1.000
_cell.length_b   1.000
_cell.length_c   1.000
_cell.angle_alpha   90.00
_cell.angle_beta   90.00
_cell.angle_gamma   90.00
#
_symmetry.space_group_name_H-M   'P 1'
#
loop_
_entity.id
_entity.type
_entity.pdbx_description
1 polymer ?
#
loop_
_entity_poly.entity_id
_entity_poly.type
_entity_poly.pdbx_seq_one_letter_code
_entity_poly.pdbx_strand_id
1 'polypeptide(L)'
;MLETAEVRRQLTHRLAELRKAQAQRRAAAETARAAFEGVLEREIAPTVRQFAQALKAEGFTFSVQTPASTVRMVSDRSSDNVVDIVLELGAAQPAVVVRSAYTRGRRQLEDERTLAQGDAIASLDGERVLAALLDVIEPFVER
;
A
#
# COMPACT_ATOMS: atom_id res chain seq x y z
N MET A 1 42.19 11.88 -21.81
CA MET A 1 41.82 11.93 -20.37
C MET A 1 40.61 12.83 -20.24
N LEU A 2 39.61 12.45 -19.43
CA LEU A 2 38.47 13.33 -19.19
C LEU A 2 38.93 14.57 -18.42
N GLU A 3 38.59 15.76 -18.89
CA GLU A 3 38.98 16.99 -18.21
C GLU A 3 38.14 17.20 -16.94
N THR A 4 38.77 17.61 -15.85
CA THR A 4 38.10 17.90 -14.56
C THR A 4 37.00 18.96 -14.72
N ALA A 5 37.13 19.87 -15.69
CA ALA A 5 36.11 20.87 -16.01
C ALA A 5 34.85 20.25 -16.62
N GLU A 6 35.01 19.24 -17.48
CA GLU A 6 33.92 18.50 -18.10
C GLU A 6 33.19 17.62 -17.07
N VAL A 7 33.94 16.92 -16.22
CA VAL A 7 33.38 16.17 -15.08
C VAL A 7 32.55 17.09 -14.18
N ARG A 8 33.09 18.26 -13.83
CA ARG A 8 32.40 19.24 -12.97
C ARG A 8 31.11 19.73 -13.61
N ARG A 9 31.13 20.05 -14.90
CA ARG A 9 29.94 20.51 -15.64
C ARG A 9 28.84 19.44 -15.65
N GLN A 10 29.20 18.19 -15.98
CA GLN A 10 28.25 17.08 -15.99
C GLN A 10 27.70 16.79 -14.57
N LEU A 11 28.55 16.86 -13.55
CA LEU A 11 28.14 16.69 -12.16
C LEU A 11 27.17 17.78 -11.70
N THR A 12 27.46 19.06 -11.99
CA THR A 12 26.57 20.17 -11.63
C THR A 12 25.20 20.02 -12.29
N HIS A 13 25.17 19.66 -13.57
CA HIS A 13 23.91 19.40 -14.28
C HIS A 13 23.13 18.24 -13.62
N ARG A 14 23.80 17.12 -13.34
CA ARG A 14 23.14 15.98 -12.70
C ARG A 14 22.62 16.30 -11.30
N LEU A 15 23.36 17.07 -10.50
CA LEU A 15 22.92 17.51 -9.18
C LEU A 15 21.71 18.45 -9.25
N ALA A 16 21.65 19.33 -10.24
CA ALA A 16 20.49 20.19 -10.46
C ALA A 16 19.22 19.37 -10.79
N GLU A 17 19.35 18.39 -11.70
CA GLU A 17 18.26 17.45 -12.03
C GLU A 17 17.79 16.65 -10.83
N LEU A 18 18.72 16.12 -10.01
CA LEU A 18 18.38 15.38 -8.79
C LEU A 18 17.64 16.24 -7.77
N ARG A 19 18.05 17.50 -7.57
CA ARG A 19 17.35 18.44 -6.67
C ARG A 19 15.91 18.72 -7.14
N LYS A 20 15.73 18.93 -8.45
CA LYS A 20 14.41 19.13 -9.05
C LYS A 20 13.52 17.90 -8.87
N ALA A 21 14.04 16.71 -9.16
CA ALA A 21 13.33 15.46 -8.97
C ALA A 21 12.96 15.22 -7.50
N GLN A 22 13.84 15.55 -6.56
CA GLN A 22 13.57 15.45 -5.12
C GLN A 22 12.44 16.40 -4.67
N ALA A 23 12.41 17.63 -5.18
CA ALA A 23 11.32 18.56 -4.90
C ALA A 23 9.98 18.04 -5.44
N GLN A 24 9.96 17.52 -6.67
CA GLN A 24 8.78 16.93 -7.29
C GLN A 24 8.28 15.71 -6.52
N ARG A 25 9.16 14.81 -6.11
CA ARG A 25 8.78 13.63 -5.29
C ARG A 25 8.18 14.03 -3.95
N ARG A 26 8.71 15.06 -3.30
CA ARG A 26 8.13 15.57 -2.04
C ARG A 26 6.72 16.11 -2.26
N ALA A 27 6.52 16.92 -3.30
CA ALA A 27 5.18 17.43 -3.63
C ALA A 27 4.21 16.28 -3.92
N ALA A 28 4.61 15.30 -4.74
CA ALA A 28 3.79 14.12 -5.04
C ALA A 28 3.47 13.30 -3.79
N ALA A 29 4.42 13.13 -2.86
CA ALA A 29 4.20 12.41 -1.62
C ALA A 29 3.18 13.10 -0.71
N GLU A 30 3.23 14.43 -0.58
CA GLU A 30 2.23 15.17 0.20
C GLU A 30 0.83 15.08 -0.42
N THR A 31 0.73 15.25 -1.75
CA THR A 31 -0.55 15.08 -2.47
C THR A 31 -1.11 13.66 -2.28
N ALA A 32 -0.26 12.64 -2.40
CA ALA A 32 -0.68 11.26 -2.23
C ALA A 32 -1.13 10.94 -0.80
N ARG A 33 -0.48 11.50 0.24
CA ARG A 33 -0.92 11.35 1.63
C ARG A 33 -2.31 11.92 1.84
N ALA A 34 -2.55 13.16 1.39
CA ALA A 34 -3.86 13.79 1.53
C ALA A 34 -4.96 13.02 0.77
N ALA A 35 -4.65 12.56 -0.44
CA ALA A 35 -5.57 11.75 -1.23
C ALA A 35 -5.88 10.41 -0.54
N PHE A 36 -4.85 9.76 -0.01
CA PHE A 36 -4.99 8.48 0.67
C PHE A 36 -5.79 8.61 1.96
N GLU A 37 -5.55 9.61 2.80
CA GLU A 37 -6.33 9.83 4.02
C GLU A 37 -7.82 9.99 3.73
N GLY A 38 -8.18 10.79 2.73
CA GLY A 38 -9.58 10.98 2.34
C GLY A 38 -10.24 9.69 1.83
N VAL A 39 -9.50 8.85 1.11
CA VAL A 39 -10.00 7.57 0.58
C VAL A 39 -10.00 6.47 1.65
N LEU A 40 -9.06 6.52 2.60
CA LEU A 40 -8.94 5.58 3.70
C LEU A 40 -10.22 5.59 4.55
N GLU A 41 -10.71 6.78 4.88
CA GLU A 41 -11.90 6.96 5.70
C GLU A 41 -13.19 6.70 4.91
N ARG A 42 -13.25 7.14 3.66
CA ARG A 42 -14.46 7.08 2.84
C ARG A 42 -14.73 5.71 2.25
N GLU A 43 -13.69 5.01 1.78
CA GLU A 43 -13.82 3.80 0.95
C GLU A 43 -13.14 2.60 1.58
N ILE A 44 -11.85 2.70 1.93
CA ILE A 44 -11.03 1.54 2.30
C ILE A 44 -11.49 0.98 3.66
N ALA A 45 -11.50 1.78 4.72
CA ALA A 45 -11.83 1.30 6.06
C ALA A 45 -13.28 0.77 6.15
N PRO A 46 -14.30 1.43 5.58
CA PRO A 46 -15.65 0.86 5.53
C PRO A 46 -15.71 -0.47 4.79
N THR A 47 -15.06 -0.58 3.61
CA THR A 47 -15.05 -1.80 2.80
C THR A 47 -14.37 -2.95 3.54
N VAL A 48 -13.20 -2.72 4.15
CA VAL A 48 -12.49 -3.76 4.92
C VAL A 48 -13.32 -4.21 6.12
N ARG A 49 -14.00 -3.29 6.82
CA ARG A 49 -14.88 -3.65 7.93
C ARG A 49 -16.06 -4.51 7.46
N GLN A 50 -16.71 -4.14 6.36
CA GLN A 50 -17.81 -4.93 5.78
C GLN A 50 -17.33 -6.32 5.36
N PHE A 51 -16.16 -6.40 4.71
CA PHE A 51 -15.54 -7.66 4.32
C PHE A 51 -15.23 -8.55 5.52
N ALA A 52 -14.64 -8.01 6.60
CA ALA A 52 -14.39 -8.75 7.83
C ALA A 52 -15.68 -9.25 8.50
N GLN A 53 -16.77 -8.48 8.46
CA GLN A 53 -18.08 -8.94 8.96
C GLN A 53 -18.66 -10.08 8.10
N ALA A 54 -18.50 -10.02 6.78
CA ALA A 54 -18.92 -11.09 5.89
C ALA A 54 -18.12 -12.38 6.16
N LEU A 55 -16.79 -12.29 6.27
CA LEU A 55 -15.94 -13.43 6.65
C LEU A 55 -16.34 -14.04 7.99
N LYS A 56 -16.68 -13.19 8.98
CA LYS A 56 -17.15 -13.65 10.28
C LYS A 56 -18.44 -14.46 10.19
N ALA A 57 -19.36 -14.09 9.32
CA ALA A 57 -20.58 -14.86 9.08
C ALA A 57 -20.29 -16.26 8.50
N GLU A 58 -19.22 -16.38 7.70
CA GLU A 58 -18.70 -17.65 7.16
C GLU A 58 -17.78 -18.40 8.15
N GLY A 59 -17.62 -17.91 9.39
CA GLY A 59 -16.83 -18.54 10.43
C GLY A 59 -15.32 -18.20 10.41
N PHE A 60 -14.89 -17.28 9.56
CA PHE A 60 -13.53 -16.76 9.51
C PHE A 60 -13.44 -15.43 10.27
N THR A 61 -12.84 -15.46 11.46
CA THR A 61 -12.82 -14.31 12.37
C THR A 61 -11.58 -13.46 12.18
N PHE A 62 -11.78 -12.19 11.86
CA PHE A 62 -10.73 -11.19 11.69
C PHE A 62 -11.01 -9.93 12.50
N SER A 63 -9.95 -9.35 13.07
CA SER A 63 -9.96 -8.06 13.74
C SER A 63 -9.43 -6.96 12.83
N VAL A 64 -10.18 -5.87 12.68
CA VAL A 64 -9.78 -4.70 11.87
C VAL A 64 -9.22 -3.60 12.77
N GLN A 65 -8.01 -3.14 12.45
CA GLN A 65 -7.27 -2.09 13.13
C GLN A 65 -6.94 -0.98 12.14
N THR A 66 -6.96 0.28 12.58
CA THR A 66 -6.64 1.42 11.72
C THR A 66 -5.55 2.30 12.34
N PRO A 67 -4.30 1.83 12.41
CA PRO A 67 -3.21 2.60 12.99
C PRO A 67 -2.65 3.61 11.99
N ALA A 68 -2.42 4.86 12.43
CA ALA A 68 -1.59 5.87 11.75
C ALA A 68 -1.68 5.87 10.21
N SER A 69 -2.89 6.12 9.68
CA SER A 69 -3.17 6.18 8.24
C SER A 69 -2.95 4.85 7.50
N THR A 70 -3.26 3.71 8.12
CA THR A 70 -3.30 2.40 7.45
C THR A 70 -4.54 1.64 7.90
N VAL A 71 -4.94 0.62 7.14
CA VAL A 71 -5.96 -0.35 7.56
C VAL A 71 -5.34 -1.73 7.59
N ARG A 72 -5.43 -2.39 8.74
CA ARG A 72 -4.91 -3.73 9.00
C ARG A 72 -6.05 -4.66 9.39
N MET A 73 -6.06 -5.85 8.81
CA MET A 73 -6.97 -6.93 9.15
C MET A 73 -6.13 -8.12 9.61
N VAL A 74 -6.35 -8.59 10.85
CA VAL A 74 -5.58 -9.67 11.47
C VAL A 74 -6.49 -10.85 11.75
N SER A 75 -6.05 -12.06 11.40
CA SER A 75 -6.78 -13.28 11.73
C SER A 75 -6.76 -13.51 13.25
N ASP A 76 -7.93 -13.75 13.85
CA ASP A 76 -8.00 -14.05 15.28
C ASP A 76 -7.44 -15.45 15.61
N ARG A 77 -7.26 -16.29 14.59
CA ARG A 77 -6.69 -17.65 14.75
C ARG A 77 -5.18 -17.68 14.69
N SER A 78 -4.56 -16.69 14.05
CA SER A 78 -3.10 -16.56 13.94
C SER A 78 -2.73 -15.10 13.71
N SER A 79 -1.96 -14.53 14.64
CA SER A 79 -1.46 -13.16 14.53
C SER A 79 -0.48 -12.94 13.38
N ASP A 80 0.07 -14.02 12.82
CA ASP A 80 0.99 -13.97 11.68
C ASP A 80 0.24 -13.81 10.35
N ASN A 81 -1.07 -14.06 10.36
CA ASN A 81 -1.95 -13.96 9.22
C ASN A 81 -2.59 -12.57 9.19
N VAL A 82 -2.06 -11.69 8.34
CA VAL A 82 -2.46 -10.28 8.25
C VAL A 82 -2.69 -9.84 6.81
N VAL A 83 -3.59 -8.87 6.65
CA VAL A 83 -3.80 -8.11 5.41
C VAL A 83 -3.76 -6.63 5.74
N ASP A 84 -2.83 -5.90 5.14
CA ASP A 84 -2.60 -4.48 5.33
C ASP A 84 -2.88 -3.71 4.05
N ILE A 85 -3.50 -2.54 4.18
CA ILE A 85 -3.64 -1.56 3.10
C ILE A 85 -2.89 -0.30 3.51
N VAL A 86 -1.82 0.00 2.77
CA VAL A 86 -0.85 1.05 3.14
C VAL A 86 -0.50 1.92 1.94
N LEU A 87 -0.08 3.15 2.22
CA LEU A 87 0.49 4.06 1.23
C LEU A 87 2.01 3.93 1.23
N GLU A 88 2.56 3.51 0.09
CA GLU A 88 3.98 3.44 -0.19
C GLU A 88 4.45 4.69 -0.93
N LEU A 89 5.44 5.38 -0.34
CA LEU A 89 5.99 6.62 -0.88
C LEU A 89 7.40 6.44 -1.47
N GLY A 90 8.01 5.26 -1.29
CA GLY A 90 9.39 4.98 -1.70
C GLY A 90 9.58 4.71 -3.18
N ALA A 91 8.50 4.38 -3.90
CA ALA A 91 8.54 4.09 -5.34
C ALA A 91 8.66 5.36 -6.19
N ALA A 92 8.87 5.19 -7.50
CA ALA A 92 8.94 6.31 -8.45
C ALA A 92 7.68 7.18 -8.45
N GLN A 93 6.54 6.59 -8.12
CA GLN A 93 5.27 7.25 -7.82
C GLN A 93 4.71 6.67 -6.52
N PRO A 94 4.06 7.49 -5.68
CA PRO A 94 3.32 6.99 -4.52
C PRO A 94 2.26 5.96 -4.94
N ALA A 95 2.09 4.91 -4.16
CA ALA A 95 1.21 3.80 -4.47
C ALA A 95 0.44 3.35 -3.22
N VAL A 96 -0.85 3.06 -3.37
CA VAL A 96 -1.60 2.33 -2.34
C VAL A 96 -1.46 0.84 -2.65
N VAL A 97 -1.02 0.07 -1.67
CA VAL A 97 -0.76 -1.36 -1.82
C VAL A 97 -1.54 -2.16 -0.78
N VAL A 98 -2.02 -3.34 -1.18
CA VAL A 98 -2.46 -4.40 -0.28
C VAL A 98 -1.27 -5.33 -0.06
N ARG A 99 -0.88 -5.51 1.20
CA ARG A 99 0.08 -6.52 1.62
C ARG A 99 -0.66 -7.60 2.36
N SER A 100 -0.38 -8.85 2.04
CA SER A 100 -0.85 -9.98 2.83
C SER A 100 0.35 -10.77 3.31
N ALA A 101 0.33 -11.19 4.57
CA ALA A 101 1.31 -12.12 5.11
C ALA A 101 0.55 -13.28 5.75
N TYR A 102 1.02 -14.49 5.50
CA TYR A 102 0.41 -15.69 6.07
C TYR A 102 1.44 -16.80 6.27
N THR A 103 1.20 -17.65 7.27
CA THR A 103 2.07 -18.78 7.57
C THR A 103 1.53 -20.06 6.93
N ARG A 104 2.37 -20.71 6.12
CA ARG A 104 2.10 -22.05 5.58
C ARG A 104 3.14 -23.04 6.11
N GLY A 105 2.71 -23.87 7.06
CA GLY A 105 3.60 -24.79 7.78
C GLY A 105 4.63 -24.04 8.62
N ARG A 106 5.90 -24.05 8.21
CA ARG A 106 7.01 -23.33 8.88
C ARG A 106 7.47 -22.08 8.11
N ARG A 107 6.84 -21.75 7.00
CA ARG A 107 7.25 -20.63 6.13
C ARG A 107 6.24 -19.50 6.26
N GLN A 108 6.75 -18.30 6.45
CA GLN A 108 6.01 -17.07 6.28
C GLN A 108 6.07 -16.67 4.80
N LEU A 109 4.91 -16.42 4.21
CA LEU A 109 4.77 -15.96 2.84
C LEU A 109 4.16 -14.56 2.86
N GLU A 110 4.62 -13.72 1.94
CA GLU A 110 4.15 -12.36 1.76
C GLU A 110 3.77 -12.15 0.29
N ASP A 111 2.63 -11.51 0.06
CA ASP A 111 2.19 -11.04 -1.26
C ASP A 111 1.89 -9.54 -1.19
N GLU A 112 2.23 -8.80 -2.25
CA GLU A 112 2.00 -7.37 -2.35
C GLU A 112 1.34 -7.04 -3.70
N ARG A 113 0.24 -6.27 -3.64
CA ARG A 113 -0.53 -5.86 -4.82
C ARG A 113 -0.81 -4.38 -4.80
N THR A 114 -0.57 -3.72 -5.93
CA THR A 114 -0.88 -2.30 -6.07
C THR A 114 -2.37 -2.10 -6.37
N LEU A 115 -3.05 -1.30 -5.55
CA LEU A 115 -4.43 -0.85 -5.80
C LEU A 115 -4.47 0.33 -6.76
N ALA A 116 -3.68 1.36 -6.48
CA ALA A 116 -3.66 2.61 -7.23
C ALA A 116 -2.30 3.30 -7.09
N GLN A 117 -1.94 4.17 -8.04
CA GLN A 117 -0.69 4.95 -8.01
C GLN A 117 -0.94 6.39 -8.44
N GLY A 118 -0.15 7.32 -7.88
CA GLY A 118 -0.21 8.74 -8.22
C GLY A 118 -1.61 9.32 -8.07
N ASP A 119 -2.10 9.98 -9.12
CA ASP A 119 -3.40 10.66 -9.10
C ASP A 119 -4.59 9.70 -8.98
N ALA A 120 -4.42 8.43 -9.39
CA ALA A 120 -5.47 7.42 -9.29
C ALA A 120 -5.79 7.03 -7.83
N ILE A 121 -4.94 7.41 -6.87
CA ILE A 121 -5.18 7.17 -5.44
C ILE A 121 -6.48 7.86 -5.00
N ALA A 122 -6.74 9.08 -5.46
CA ALA A 122 -7.90 9.87 -5.05
C ALA A 122 -9.24 9.29 -5.55
N SER A 123 -9.21 8.51 -6.63
CA SER A 123 -10.37 7.90 -7.28
C SER A 123 -10.55 6.43 -6.93
N LEU A 124 -9.79 5.88 -5.98
CA LEU A 124 -9.98 4.52 -5.52
C LEU A 124 -11.35 4.40 -4.82
N ASP A 125 -12.11 3.37 -5.17
CA ASP A 125 -13.46 3.10 -4.67
C ASP A 125 -13.52 1.77 -3.89
N GLY A 126 -14.63 1.55 -3.19
CA GLY A 126 -14.86 0.32 -2.44
C GLY A 126 -14.86 -0.95 -3.29
N GLU A 127 -15.34 -0.89 -4.54
CA GLU A 127 -15.38 -2.08 -5.43
C GLU A 127 -13.97 -2.60 -5.74
N ARG A 128 -13.04 -1.70 -6.07
CA ARG A 128 -11.66 -2.06 -6.33
C ARG A 128 -10.92 -2.56 -5.08
N VAL A 129 -11.23 -1.98 -3.92
CA VAL A 129 -10.72 -2.47 -2.64
C VAL A 129 -11.23 -3.89 -2.37
N LEU A 130 -12.54 -4.12 -2.54
CA LEU A 130 -13.15 -5.44 -2.34
C LEU A 130 -12.57 -6.49 -3.28
N ALA A 131 -12.42 -6.17 -4.57
CA ALA A 131 -11.82 -7.08 -5.55
C ALA A 131 -10.42 -7.53 -5.12
N ALA A 132 -9.59 -6.59 -4.66
CA ALA A 132 -8.26 -6.93 -4.18
C ALA A 132 -8.27 -7.76 -2.88
N LEU A 133 -9.22 -7.51 -1.97
CA LEU A 133 -9.39 -8.32 -0.76
C LEU A 133 -9.79 -9.77 -1.10
N LEU A 134 -10.68 -9.95 -2.07
CA LEU A 134 -11.08 -11.27 -2.56
C LEU A 134 -9.91 -12.02 -3.20
N ASP A 135 -9.06 -11.32 -3.96
CA ASP A 135 -7.87 -11.91 -4.59
C ASP A 135 -6.83 -12.41 -3.57
N VAL A 136 -6.75 -11.79 -2.39
CA VAL A 136 -5.74 -12.13 -1.38
C VAL A 136 -6.26 -13.05 -0.28
N ILE A 137 -7.56 -13.34 -0.21
CA ILE A 137 -8.14 -14.09 0.92
C ILE A 137 -7.97 -15.60 0.80
N GLU A 138 -7.75 -16.14 -0.40
CA GLU A 138 -7.64 -17.58 -0.68
C GLU A 138 -6.71 -18.31 0.32
N PRO A 139 -5.48 -17.86 0.61
CA PRO A 139 -4.57 -18.56 1.52
C PRO A 139 -5.01 -18.57 2.99
N PHE A 140 -5.98 -17.73 3.36
CA PHE A 140 -6.50 -17.63 4.72
C PHE A 140 -7.72 -18.53 4.95
N VAL A 141 -8.39 -18.93 3.87
CA VAL A 141 -9.58 -19.80 3.90
C VAL A 141 -9.26 -21.23 3.51
N GLU A 142 -8.30 -21.42 2.60
CA GLU A 142 -7.81 -22.75 2.22
C GLU A 142 -6.82 -23.30 3.26
N ARG A 143 -6.99 -24.57 3.63
CA ARG A 143 -6.13 -25.28 4.61
C ARG A 143 -4.92 -25.92 3.95
#